data_AF-A0A2J8VPI2-F1
#
_entry.id   AF-A0A2J8VPI2-F1
#
_cell.length_a   1.000
_cell.length_b   1.000
_cell.length_c   1.000
_cell.angle_alpha   90.00
_cell.angle_beta   90.00
_cell.angle_gamma   90.00
#
_symmetry.space_group_name_H-M   'P 1'
#
loop_
_entity.id
_entity.type
_entity.pdbx_description
1 polymer ?
#
loop_
_entity_poly.entity_id
_entity_poly.type
_entity_poly.pdbx_seq_one_letter_code
_entity_poly.pdbx_strand_id
1 'polypeptide(L)'
;MPHSSLHPSIPCPRGHGAQKAALVLLSACLVTLWGLGEPPEHTLQCLVLHLASLQLGLLLNGVCSLAEELRHIHSRYRGSYWRTVRACLGCPLRRGALLLLSSYFYYSLPNAVSVPFTWMLALLGLSQALNILLGLKGLAPAEISAVCEKGNFNVAHGLAWSYYIGYLRLILPGIQARIRTYNQHYNNLLWGAVSQRLYILLPLDCGVPDNLSMADPNIRFLDKLPQQTADRAGIKDRVYSNSIYELLENGQR
;
A
#
# COMPACT_ATOMS: atom_id res chain seq x y z
N MET A 1 20.92 18.55 -14.95
CA MET A 1 19.97 18.78 -13.84
C MET A 1 18.67 19.25 -14.48
N PRO A 2 17.54 18.53 -14.45
CA PRO A 2 16.29 19.18 -14.79
C PRO A 2 15.82 19.90 -13.52
N HIS A 3 16.04 21.20 -13.46
CA HIS A 3 15.28 22.05 -12.55
C HIS A 3 13.79 21.82 -12.85
N SER A 4 12.94 21.81 -11.82
CA SER A 4 11.51 22.03 -12.03
C SER A 4 11.37 23.40 -12.68
N SER A 5 11.10 23.44 -13.99
CA SER A 5 11.02 24.66 -14.79
C SER A 5 9.77 25.50 -14.47
N LEU A 6 8.92 25.04 -13.53
CA LEU A 6 7.68 25.68 -13.15
C LEU A 6 7.82 26.62 -11.95
N HIS A 7 8.41 26.16 -10.84
CA HIS A 7 8.55 26.98 -9.64
C HIS A 7 9.66 26.45 -8.71
N PRO A 8 10.50 27.32 -8.11
CA PRO A 8 11.61 26.90 -7.25
C PRO A 8 11.19 26.10 -6.00
N SER A 9 9.99 26.34 -5.47
CA SER A 9 9.47 25.62 -4.30
C SER A 9 8.93 24.22 -4.61
N ILE A 10 8.84 23.83 -5.89
CA ILE A 10 8.43 22.48 -6.27
C ILE A 10 9.62 21.55 -6.09
N PRO A 11 9.52 20.51 -5.22
CA PRO A 11 10.63 19.61 -4.97
C PRO A 11 11.00 18.85 -6.25
N CYS A 12 12.31 18.69 -6.49
CA CYS A 12 12.81 17.82 -7.55
C CYS A 12 12.68 16.35 -7.14
N PRO A 13 12.54 15.43 -8.11
CA PRO A 13 12.57 14.00 -7.84
C PRO A 13 13.85 13.59 -7.10
N ARG A 14 13.74 12.66 -6.14
CA ARG A 14 14.90 12.12 -5.42
C ARG A 14 15.86 11.40 -6.39
N GLY A 15 17.13 11.74 -6.30
CA GLY A 15 18.21 11.13 -7.09
C GLY A 15 19.03 10.07 -6.33
N HIS A 16 20.17 9.69 -6.90
CA HIS A 16 21.08 8.65 -6.36
C HIS A 16 22.10 9.16 -5.32
N GLY A 17 21.82 10.27 -4.63
CA GLY A 17 22.76 10.93 -3.72
C GLY A 17 23.23 10.01 -2.58
N ALA A 18 22.29 9.34 -1.91
CA ALA A 18 22.59 8.45 -0.80
C ALA A 18 23.50 7.26 -1.19
N GLN A 19 23.28 6.67 -2.37
CA GLN A 19 24.09 5.55 -2.86
C GLN A 19 25.55 5.98 -3.12
N LYS A 20 25.76 7.16 -3.70
CA LYS A 20 27.10 7.70 -3.95
C LYS A 20 27.82 8.02 -2.63
N ALA A 21 27.15 8.67 -1.70
CA ALA A 21 27.72 8.98 -0.38
C ALA A 21 28.08 7.71 0.41
N ALA A 22 27.19 6.71 0.40
CA ALA A 22 27.45 5.42 1.04
C ALA A 22 28.68 4.71 0.43
N LEU A 23 28.83 4.73 -0.89
CA LEU A 23 30.00 4.15 -1.56
C LEU A 23 31.30 4.85 -1.15
N VAL A 24 31.30 6.18 -1.11
CA VAL A 24 32.47 6.97 -0.67
C VAL A 24 32.81 6.63 0.78
N LEU A 25 31.83 6.60 1.68
CA LEU A 25 32.05 6.26 3.08
C LEU A 25 32.61 4.84 3.25
N LEU A 26 32.05 3.86 2.54
CA LEU A 26 32.55 2.49 2.55
C LEU A 26 34.00 2.40 2.08
N SER A 27 34.35 3.12 1.00
CA SER A 27 35.72 3.15 0.50
C SER A 27 36.69 3.77 1.51
N ALA A 28 36.28 4.84 2.19
CA ALA A 28 37.08 5.48 3.23
C ALA A 28 37.31 4.53 4.42
N CYS A 29 36.27 3.85 4.89
CA CYS A 29 36.38 2.84 5.96
C CYS A 29 37.32 1.69 5.58
N LEU A 30 37.30 1.26 4.32
CA LEU A 30 38.19 0.19 3.84
C LEU A 30 39.65 0.65 3.85
N VAL A 31 39.93 1.88 3.40
CA VAL A 31 41.28 2.47 3.40
C VAL A 31 41.81 2.63 4.83
N THR A 32 40.95 3.05 5.78
CA THR A 32 41.36 3.16 7.19
C THR A 32 41.66 1.80 7.80
N LEU A 33 40.82 0.78 7.53
CA LEU A 33 41.06 -0.58 8.02
C LEU A 33 42.34 -1.17 7.44
N TRP A 34 42.62 -0.90 6.16
CA TRP A 34 43.89 -1.28 5.53
C TRP A 34 45.10 -0.62 6.21
N GLY A 35 44.98 0.66 6.58
CA GLY A 35 46.04 1.40 7.27
C GLY A 35 46.29 0.94 8.72
N LEU A 36 45.30 0.35 9.39
CA LEU A 36 45.44 -0.15 10.78
C LEU A 36 46.17 -1.51 10.86
N GLY A 37 46.27 -2.26 9.76
CA GLY A 37 47.06 -3.50 9.71
C GLY A 37 46.49 -4.69 10.49
N GLU A 38 45.19 -4.66 10.83
CA GLU A 38 44.50 -5.76 11.51
C GLU A 38 44.50 -7.05 10.65
N PRO A 39 44.61 -8.25 11.26
CA PRO A 39 44.65 -9.50 10.51
C PRO A 39 43.32 -9.73 9.75
N PRO A 40 43.39 -10.05 8.44
CA PRO A 40 42.20 -10.18 7.60
C PRO A 40 41.29 -11.34 8.01
N GLU A 41 41.86 -12.40 8.61
CA GLU A 41 41.10 -13.60 8.95
C GLU A 41 40.06 -13.35 10.05
N HIS A 42 40.43 -12.63 11.11
CA HIS A 42 39.51 -12.29 12.20
C HIS A 42 38.43 -11.30 11.76
N THR A 43 38.80 -10.30 10.96
CA THR A 43 37.85 -9.30 10.44
C THR A 43 36.82 -9.93 9.50
N LEU A 44 37.25 -10.85 8.63
CA LEU A 44 36.37 -11.60 7.73
C LEU A 44 35.40 -12.51 8.50
N GLN A 45 35.85 -13.19 9.55
CA GLN A 45 34.97 -14.03 10.38
C GLN A 45 33.89 -13.22 11.08
N CYS A 46 34.26 -12.10 11.71
CA CYS A 46 33.31 -11.19 12.33
C CYS A 46 32.30 -10.65 11.32
N LEU A 47 32.75 -10.31 10.10
CA LEU A 47 31.89 -9.85 9.03
C LEU A 47 30.90 -10.94 8.57
N VAL A 48 31.37 -12.18 8.38
CA VAL A 48 30.51 -13.32 7.98
C VAL A 48 29.43 -13.57 9.03
N LEU A 49 29.79 -13.59 10.32
CA LEU A 49 28.85 -13.74 11.42
C LEU A 49 27.83 -12.59 11.48
N HIS A 50 28.28 -11.35 11.31
CA HIS A 50 27.40 -10.19 11.28
C HIS A 50 26.42 -10.25 10.10
N LEU A 51 26.90 -10.57 8.89
CA LEU A 51 26.05 -10.71 7.72
C LEU A 51 25.06 -11.87 7.84
N ALA A 52 25.50 -13.03 8.36
CA ALA A 52 24.62 -14.17 8.62
C ALA A 52 23.50 -13.81 9.60
N SER A 53 23.83 -13.14 10.71
CA SER A 53 22.85 -12.71 11.71
C SER A 53 21.87 -11.67 11.16
N LEU A 54 22.33 -10.74 10.32
CA LEU A 54 21.45 -9.80 9.61
C LEU A 54 20.47 -10.52 8.69
N GLN A 55 20.94 -11.46 7.86
CA GLN A 55 20.06 -12.22 6.95
C GLN A 55 19.04 -13.07 7.69
N LEU A 56 19.46 -13.74 8.77
CA LEU A 56 18.57 -14.54 9.59
C LEU A 56 17.54 -13.66 10.32
N GLY A 57 17.92 -12.46 10.76
CA GLY A 57 16.99 -11.50 11.34
C GLY A 57 15.95 -10.98 10.35
N LEU A 58 16.34 -10.72 9.09
CA LEU A 58 15.42 -10.37 8.01
C LEU A 58 14.45 -11.51 7.66
N LEU A 59 14.93 -12.76 7.72
CA LEU A 59 14.11 -13.95 7.51
C LEU A 59 13.09 -14.11 8.64
N LEU A 60 13.51 -14.00 9.91
CA LEU A 60 12.61 -14.05 11.05
C LEU A 60 11.54 -12.97 10.97
N ASN A 61 11.93 -11.74 10.61
CA ASN A 61 10.99 -10.64 10.40
C ASN A 61 9.96 -10.98 9.32
N GLY A 62 10.41 -11.55 8.19
CA GLY A 62 9.52 -12.00 7.12
C GLY A 62 8.55 -13.10 7.56
N VAL A 63 9.00 -14.02 8.43
CA VAL A 63 8.14 -15.06 9.02
C VAL A 63 7.10 -14.45 9.97
N CYS A 64 7.49 -13.49 10.81
CA CYS A 64 6.54 -12.76 11.66
C CYS A 64 5.49 -12.00 10.84
N SER A 65 5.90 -11.31 9.78
CA SER A 65 4.96 -10.65 8.86
C SER A 65 4.08 -11.65 8.10
N LEU A 66 4.62 -12.81 7.74
CA LEU A 66 3.85 -13.87 7.09
C LEU A 66 2.77 -14.40 8.03
N ALA A 67 3.05 -14.55 9.33
CA ALA A 67 2.07 -15.02 10.30
C ALA A 67 0.81 -14.13 10.32
N GLU A 68 0.97 -12.82 10.16
CA GLU A 68 -0.15 -11.89 10.03
C GLU A 68 -0.86 -12.03 8.67
N GLU A 69 -0.10 -12.06 7.57
CA GLU A 69 -0.62 -12.10 6.20
C GLU A 69 -1.28 -13.43 5.82
N LEU A 70 -1.01 -14.52 6.56
CA LEU A 70 -1.71 -15.81 6.39
C LEU A 70 -3.23 -15.69 6.62
N ARG A 71 -3.69 -14.72 7.42
CA ARG A 71 -5.13 -14.47 7.61
C ARG A 71 -5.80 -13.84 6.39
N HIS A 72 -5.01 -13.29 5.45
CA HIS A 72 -5.48 -12.52 4.31
C HIS A 72 -5.24 -13.23 2.96
N ILE A 73 -4.99 -14.53 2.96
CA ILE A 73 -4.73 -15.31 1.74
C ILE A 73 -5.86 -15.17 0.72
N HIS A 74 -7.11 -15.33 1.16
CA HIS A 74 -8.27 -15.30 0.27
C HIS A 74 -8.58 -13.88 -0.22
N SER A 75 -8.60 -12.89 0.68
CA SER A 75 -9.00 -11.52 0.35
C SER A 75 -7.92 -10.73 -0.41
N ARG A 76 -6.63 -10.94 -0.11
CA ARG A 76 -5.52 -10.15 -0.67
C ARG A 76 -4.73 -10.90 -1.75
N TYR A 77 -4.53 -12.21 -1.59
CA TYR A 77 -3.65 -13.00 -2.47
C TYR A 77 -4.38 -14.02 -3.35
N ARG A 78 -5.71 -13.96 -3.41
CA ARG A 78 -6.56 -14.81 -4.27
C ARG A 78 -6.33 -16.30 -4.03
N GLY A 79 -6.16 -16.72 -2.76
CA GLY A 79 -6.01 -18.13 -2.40
C GLY A 79 -4.59 -18.70 -2.56
N SER A 80 -3.61 -17.92 -3.04
CA SER A 80 -2.28 -18.46 -3.39
C SER A 80 -1.23 -18.29 -2.29
N TYR A 81 -0.83 -19.41 -1.67
CA TYR A 81 0.24 -19.46 -0.66
C TYR A 81 1.61 -19.03 -1.18
N TRP A 82 1.96 -19.38 -2.41
CA TRP A 82 3.26 -18.95 -2.97
C TRP A 82 3.33 -17.44 -3.16
N ARG A 83 2.21 -16.80 -3.55
CA ARG A 83 2.14 -15.34 -3.68
C ARG A 83 2.27 -14.66 -2.32
N THR A 84 1.71 -15.22 -1.25
CA THR A 84 1.82 -14.67 0.11
C THR A 84 3.27 -14.73 0.60
N VAL A 85 3.91 -15.90 0.51
CA VAL A 85 5.31 -16.08 0.90
C VAL A 85 6.22 -15.16 0.09
N ARG A 86 6.02 -15.05 -1.22
CA ARG A 86 6.80 -14.16 -2.08
C ARG A 86 6.58 -12.69 -1.75
N ALA A 87 5.36 -12.28 -1.39
CA ALA A 87 5.08 -10.90 -0.99
C ALA A 87 5.76 -10.54 0.36
N CYS A 88 5.71 -11.44 1.35
CA CYS A 88 6.28 -11.20 2.67
C CYS A 88 7.82 -11.31 2.69
N LEU A 89 8.40 -12.28 1.98
CA LEU A 89 9.85 -12.53 1.97
C LEU A 89 10.56 -11.85 0.77
N GLY A 90 9.82 -11.24 -0.15
CA GLY A 90 10.35 -10.61 -1.36
C GLY A 90 10.97 -11.63 -2.32
N CYS A 91 12.30 -11.72 -2.34
CA CYS A 91 13.05 -12.68 -3.14
C CYS A 91 13.66 -13.75 -2.23
N PRO A 92 12.92 -14.81 -1.86
CA PRO A 92 13.41 -15.82 -0.92
C PRO A 92 14.66 -16.54 -1.45
N LEU A 93 14.80 -16.70 -2.77
CA LEU A 93 15.97 -17.31 -3.40
C LEU A 93 17.27 -16.54 -3.12
N ARG A 94 17.25 -15.21 -3.21
CA ARG A 94 18.44 -14.38 -2.93
C ARG A 94 18.83 -14.47 -1.47
N ARG A 95 17.85 -14.45 -0.56
CA ARG A 95 18.09 -14.59 0.89
C ARG A 95 18.63 -15.98 1.23
N GLY A 96 18.07 -17.04 0.64
CA GLY A 96 18.55 -18.40 0.80
C GLY A 96 19.99 -18.59 0.30
N ALA A 97 20.31 -18.06 -0.88
CA ALA A 97 21.67 -18.11 -1.42
C ALA A 97 22.68 -17.38 -0.51
N LEU A 98 22.34 -16.21 0.02
CA LEU A 98 23.19 -15.47 0.96
C LEU A 98 23.39 -16.23 2.28
N LEU A 99 22.35 -16.88 2.80
CA LEU A 99 22.44 -17.72 3.99
C LEU A 99 23.38 -18.91 3.75
N LEU A 100 23.22 -19.62 2.62
CA LEU A 100 24.10 -20.74 2.24
C LEU A 100 25.56 -20.31 2.10
N LEU A 101 25.79 -19.17 1.45
CA LEU A 101 27.12 -18.58 1.31
C LEU A 101 27.72 -18.26 2.68
N SER A 102 26.93 -17.65 3.59
CA SER A 102 27.39 -17.32 4.94
C SER A 102 27.71 -18.56 5.77
N SER A 103 26.93 -19.65 5.65
CA SER A 103 27.22 -20.91 6.31
C SER A 103 28.49 -21.56 5.75
N TYR A 104 28.69 -21.52 4.43
CA TYR A 104 29.87 -22.07 3.79
C TYR A 104 31.15 -21.38 4.29
N PHE A 105 31.15 -20.05 4.33
CA PHE A 105 32.30 -19.28 4.84
C PHE A 105 32.51 -19.48 6.34
N TYR A 106 31.44 -19.60 7.13
CA TYR A 106 31.55 -19.88 8.57
C TYR A 106 32.27 -21.20 8.87
N TYR A 107 31.98 -22.27 8.14
CA TYR A 107 32.66 -23.56 8.32
C TYR A 107 34.07 -23.61 7.72
N SER A 108 34.34 -22.80 6.69
CA SER A 108 35.64 -22.81 5.98
C SER A 108 36.71 -21.97 6.67
N LEU A 109 36.32 -20.98 7.48
CA LEU A 109 37.24 -20.12 8.23
C LEU A 109 37.60 -20.75 9.59
N PRO A 110 38.86 -20.65 10.05
CA PRO A 110 39.32 -21.27 11.31
C PRO A 110 38.61 -20.64 12.52
N ASN A 111 37.80 -21.42 13.23
CA ASN A 111 36.88 -20.90 14.24
C ASN A 111 37.63 -20.30 15.45
N ALA A 112 37.79 -18.97 15.48
CA ALA A 112 38.44 -18.25 16.58
C ALA A 112 37.46 -17.85 17.71
N VAL A 113 36.14 -17.95 17.47
CA VAL A 113 35.09 -17.49 18.39
C VAL A 113 34.55 -18.66 19.19
N SER A 114 34.70 -18.60 20.51
CA SER A 114 34.34 -19.64 21.48
C SER A 114 32.84 -19.73 21.81
N VAL A 115 31.98 -18.91 21.19
CA VAL A 115 30.55 -18.89 21.49
C VAL A 115 29.81 -20.00 20.73
N PRO A 116 29.03 -20.86 21.41
CA PRO A 116 28.23 -21.87 20.73
C PRO A 116 27.24 -21.23 19.76
N PHE A 117 27.18 -21.76 18.53
CA PHE A 117 26.27 -21.29 17.49
C PHE A 117 24.80 -21.23 17.95
N THR A 118 24.37 -22.17 18.80
CA THR A 118 23.01 -22.21 19.37
C THR A 118 22.69 -21.01 20.25
N TRP A 119 23.66 -20.50 21.02
CA TRP A 119 23.48 -19.32 21.87
C TRP A 119 23.38 -18.05 21.02
N MET A 120 24.16 -17.98 19.94
CA MET A 120 24.08 -16.88 18.98
C MET A 120 22.71 -16.81 18.30
N LEU A 121 22.14 -17.96 17.92
CA LEU A 121 20.78 -18.04 17.37
C LEU A 121 19.72 -17.59 18.38
N ALA A 122 19.84 -18.00 19.64
CA ALA A 122 18.90 -17.62 20.70
C ALA A 122 18.93 -16.10 20.95
N LEU A 123 20.12 -15.51 21.09
CA LEU A 123 20.31 -14.07 21.26
C LEU A 123 19.79 -13.28 20.05
N LEU A 124 20.03 -13.79 18.83
CA LEU A 124 19.49 -13.16 17.63
C LEU A 124 17.96 -13.19 17.63
N GLY A 125 17.35 -14.33 17.94
CA GLY A 125 15.91 -14.47 18.06
C GLY A 125 15.31 -13.48 19.06
N LEU A 126 15.91 -13.38 20.25
CA LEU A 126 15.52 -12.41 21.28
C LEU A 126 15.66 -10.98 20.80
N SER A 127 16.79 -10.62 20.16
CA SER A 127 17.01 -9.26 19.65
C SER A 127 15.97 -8.86 18.59
N GLN A 128 15.60 -9.80 17.71
CA GLN A 128 14.63 -9.54 16.66
C GLN A 128 13.20 -9.46 17.21
N ALA A 129 12.86 -10.30 18.18
CA ALA A 129 11.59 -10.22 18.90
C ALA A 129 11.45 -8.88 19.62
N LEU A 130 12.50 -8.42 20.31
CA LEU A 130 12.55 -7.10 20.92
C LEU A 130 12.37 -5.98 19.89
N ASN A 131 13.09 -6.03 18.77
CA ASN A 131 12.96 -5.04 17.70
C ASN A 131 11.52 -4.93 17.15
N ILE A 132 10.82 -6.06 17.04
CA ILE A 132 9.42 -6.09 16.59
C ILE A 132 8.50 -5.54 17.68
N LEU A 133 8.65 -6.02 18.93
CA LEU A 133 7.80 -5.64 20.05
C LEU A 133 7.91 -4.15 20.40
N LEU A 134 9.13 -3.59 20.34
CA LEU A 134 9.42 -2.18 20.58
C LEU A 134 9.13 -1.29 19.36
N GLY A 135 8.74 -1.87 18.21
CA GLY A 135 8.45 -1.10 17.01
C GLY A 135 9.68 -0.41 16.38
N LEU A 136 10.89 -0.89 16.68
CA LEU A 136 12.15 -0.26 16.22
C LEU A 136 12.37 -0.33 14.70
N LYS A 137 11.52 -1.10 13.99
CA LYS A 137 11.54 -1.26 12.54
C LYS A 137 10.63 -0.28 11.79
N GLY A 138 10.07 0.72 12.47
CA GLY A 138 9.31 1.79 11.82
C GLY A 138 10.16 2.55 10.80
N LEU A 139 9.63 2.76 9.59
CA LEU A 139 10.32 3.52 8.55
C LEU A 139 10.36 5.01 8.92
N ALA A 140 11.45 5.68 8.56
CA ALA A 140 11.54 7.11 8.74
C ALA A 140 10.57 7.86 7.80
N PRO A 141 10.06 9.06 8.16
CA PRO A 141 9.15 9.82 7.30
C PRO A 141 9.69 10.08 5.88
N ALA A 142 11.00 10.26 5.75
CA ALA A 142 11.66 10.43 4.46
C ALA A 142 11.59 9.16 3.59
N GLU A 143 11.68 7.98 4.19
CA GLU A 143 11.57 6.70 3.48
C GLU A 143 10.13 6.43 3.07
N ILE A 144 9.16 6.71 3.94
CA ILE A 144 7.73 6.62 3.62
C ILE A 144 7.40 7.54 2.44
N SER A 145 7.85 8.80 2.48
CA SER A 145 7.68 9.76 1.39
C SER A 145 8.33 9.26 0.08
N ALA A 146 9.50 8.64 0.14
CA ALA A 146 10.15 8.06 -1.05
C ALA A 146 9.33 6.90 -1.64
N VAL A 147 8.72 6.05 -0.81
CA VAL A 147 7.82 4.98 -1.27
C VAL A 147 6.57 5.57 -1.93
N CYS A 148 5.94 6.56 -1.28
CA CYS A 148 4.75 7.24 -1.80
C CYS A 148 4.98 7.93 -3.14
N GLU A 149 6.08 8.68 -3.28
CA GLU A 149 6.43 9.39 -4.52
C GLU A 149 6.83 8.42 -5.63
N LYS A 150 7.59 7.37 -5.33
CA LYS A 150 8.02 6.40 -6.35
C LYS A 150 6.86 5.61 -6.94
N GLY A 151 5.87 5.28 -6.12
CA GLY A 151 4.70 4.50 -6.53
C GLY A 151 3.49 5.33 -6.97
N ASN A 152 3.57 6.67 -6.92
CA ASN A 152 2.44 7.57 -7.14
C ASN A 152 1.19 7.17 -6.32
N PHE A 153 1.37 6.72 -5.07
CA PHE A 153 0.32 6.06 -4.28
C PHE A 153 -0.80 7.00 -3.76
N ASN A 154 -0.68 8.31 -4.00
CA ASN A 154 -1.60 9.31 -3.46
C ASN A 154 -2.87 9.54 -4.31
N VAL A 155 -3.00 8.87 -5.45
CA VAL A 155 -4.14 9.09 -6.38
C VAL A 155 -5.48 8.70 -5.77
N ALA A 156 -5.57 7.53 -5.12
CA ALA A 156 -6.83 7.04 -4.57
C ALA A 156 -7.42 7.98 -3.50
N HIS A 157 -6.57 8.49 -2.60
CA HIS A 157 -6.98 9.47 -1.60
C HIS A 157 -7.44 10.77 -2.23
N GLY A 158 -6.69 11.30 -3.22
CA GLY A 158 -7.06 12.51 -3.93
C GLY A 158 -8.43 12.39 -4.63
N LEU A 159 -8.68 11.27 -5.31
CA LEU A 159 -9.96 10.99 -5.97
C LEU A 159 -11.11 10.86 -4.97
N ALA A 160 -10.91 10.16 -3.85
CA ALA A 160 -11.91 10.01 -2.80
C ALA A 160 -12.30 11.37 -2.19
N TRP A 161 -11.30 12.20 -1.86
CA TRP A 161 -11.52 13.55 -1.36
C TRP A 161 -12.22 14.45 -2.37
N SER A 162 -11.78 14.40 -3.63
CA SER A 162 -12.39 15.15 -4.73
C SER A 162 -13.87 14.77 -4.91
N TYR A 163 -14.19 13.48 -4.91
CA TYR A 163 -15.58 13.02 -5.05
C TYR A 163 -16.43 13.38 -3.83
N TYR A 164 -15.88 13.26 -2.62
CA TYR A 164 -16.60 13.63 -1.41
C TYR A 164 -16.92 15.13 -1.36
N ILE A 165 -15.90 15.99 -1.50
CA ILE A 165 -16.08 17.45 -1.39
C ILE A 165 -16.76 18.04 -2.62
N GLY A 166 -16.43 17.52 -3.80
CA GLY A 166 -16.91 18.02 -5.09
C GLY A 166 -18.31 17.54 -5.47
N TYR A 167 -18.82 16.48 -4.85
CA TYR A 167 -20.14 15.92 -5.18
C TYR A 167 -20.95 15.51 -3.94
N LEU A 168 -20.48 14.53 -3.16
CA LEU A 168 -21.30 13.93 -2.09
C LEU A 168 -21.74 14.94 -1.02
N ARG A 169 -20.83 15.81 -0.57
CA ARG A 169 -21.11 16.86 0.43
C ARG A 169 -22.19 17.85 -0.03
N LEU A 170 -22.42 17.96 -1.34
CA LEU A 170 -23.35 18.92 -1.94
C LEU A 170 -24.73 18.29 -2.16
N ILE A 171 -24.75 17.05 -2.65
CA ILE A 171 -25.97 16.37 -3.09
C ILE A 171 -26.70 15.71 -1.92
N LEU A 172 -25.97 15.17 -0.94
CA LEU A 172 -26.55 14.36 0.14
C LEU A 172 -27.50 15.13 1.06
N PRO A 173 -27.21 16.38 1.48
CA PRO A 173 -28.13 17.12 2.37
C PRO A 173 -29.51 17.35 1.77
N GLY A 174 -29.61 17.55 0.45
CA GLY A 174 -30.87 17.83 -0.26
C GLY A 174 -31.60 16.59 -0.78
N ILE A 175 -30.98 15.41 -0.76
CA ILE A 175 -31.49 14.26 -1.51
C ILE A 175 -32.82 13.71 -0.95
N GLN A 176 -32.96 13.68 0.38
CA GLN A 176 -34.20 13.18 1.01
C GLN A 176 -35.39 14.10 0.72
N ALA A 177 -35.18 15.42 0.71
CA ALA A 177 -36.23 16.37 0.37
C ALA A 177 -36.69 16.17 -1.09
N ARG A 178 -35.74 16.01 -2.02
CA ARG A 178 -36.02 15.76 -3.44
C ARG A 178 -36.77 14.44 -3.66
N ILE A 179 -36.42 13.38 -2.94
CA ILE A 179 -37.12 12.09 -2.97
C ILE A 179 -38.56 12.25 -2.47
N ARG A 180 -38.78 13.00 -1.37
CA ARG A 180 -40.14 13.28 -0.86
C ARG A 180 -40.98 14.04 -1.88
N THR A 181 -40.42 15.07 -2.51
CA THR A 181 -41.11 15.84 -3.56
C THR A 181 -41.49 14.96 -4.75
N TYR A 182 -40.60 14.07 -5.18
CA TYR A 182 -40.89 13.10 -6.24
C TYR A 182 -42.02 12.14 -5.85
N ASN A 183 -41.98 11.58 -4.64
CA ASN A 183 -43.01 10.66 -4.15
C ASN A 183 -44.41 11.29 -4.07
N GLN A 184 -44.50 12.57 -3.74
CA GLN A 184 -45.77 13.32 -3.74
C GLN A 184 -46.40 13.39 -5.14
N HIS A 185 -45.60 13.50 -6.19
CA HIS A 185 -46.08 13.62 -7.57
C HIS A 185 -46.39 12.26 -8.22
N TYR A 186 -45.72 11.20 -7.78
CA TYR A 186 -45.77 9.88 -8.43
C TYR A 186 -46.32 8.78 -7.52
N ASN A 187 -47.37 9.09 -6.76
CA ASN A 187 -48.15 8.13 -5.96
C ASN A 187 -47.30 7.19 -5.08
N ASN A 188 -46.28 7.73 -4.41
CA ASN A 188 -45.42 6.98 -3.49
C ASN A 188 -44.68 5.77 -4.10
N LEU A 189 -44.29 5.80 -5.39
CA LEU A 189 -43.53 4.73 -6.06
C LEU A 189 -42.27 4.27 -5.30
N LEU A 190 -41.58 5.17 -4.57
CA LEU A 190 -40.41 4.84 -3.74
C LEU A 190 -40.84 4.54 -2.29
N TRP A 191 -41.73 3.56 -2.09
CA TRP A 191 -42.22 3.18 -0.77
C TRP A 191 -41.17 2.39 0.01
N GLY A 192 -40.81 2.88 1.21
CA GLY A 192 -39.88 2.22 2.14
C GLY A 192 -38.70 3.09 2.57
N ALA A 193 -38.31 3.00 3.84
CA ALA A 193 -37.17 3.72 4.42
C ALA A 193 -35.82 3.41 3.72
N VAL A 194 -35.76 2.27 3.03
CA VAL A 194 -34.60 1.82 2.24
C VAL A 194 -34.45 2.63 0.94
N SER A 195 -35.56 3.13 0.37
CA SER A 195 -35.59 3.85 -0.91
C SER A 195 -35.16 5.34 -0.81
N GLN A 196 -34.82 5.81 0.40
CA GLN A 196 -34.39 7.21 0.63
C GLN A 196 -32.86 7.38 0.63
N ARG A 197 -32.12 6.39 0.12
CA ARG A 197 -30.65 6.37 0.09
C ARG A 197 -30.13 6.53 -1.34
N LEU A 198 -28.95 7.13 -1.46
CA LEU A 198 -28.18 7.13 -2.70
C LEU A 198 -27.33 5.87 -2.76
N TYR A 199 -27.58 5.03 -3.76
CA TYR A 199 -26.76 3.85 -4.05
C TYR A 199 -25.67 4.25 -5.05
N ILE A 200 -24.41 3.93 -4.73
CA ILE A 200 -23.25 4.22 -5.57
C ILE A 200 -22.62 2.89 -5.95
N LEU A 201 -22.52 2.63 -7.25
CA LEU A 201 -21.89 1.43 -7.78
C LEU A 201 -20.37 1.66 -7.87
N LEU A 202 -19.59 0.73 -7.33
CA LEU A 202 -18.13 0.77 -7.29
C LEU A 202 -17.57 -0.52 -7.92
N PRO A 203 -17.58 -0.65 -9.26
CA PRO A 203 -17.09 -1.85 -9.93
C PRO A 203 -15.57 -1.94 -9.79
N LEU A 204 -15.07 -3.04 -9.23
CA LEU A 204 -13.64 -3.22 -8.90
C LEU A 204 -12.75 -3.48 -10.14
N ASP A 205 -13.36 -3.79 -11.28
CA ASP A 205 -12.71 -3.87 -12.59
C ASP A 205 -12.52 -2.49 -13.25
N CYS A 206 -13.04 -1.42 -12.62
CA CYS A 206 -13.05 -0.04 -13.12
C CYS A 206 -13.83 0.15 -14.44
N GLY A 207 -14.60 -0.85 -14.89
CA GLY A 207 -15.44 -0.74 -16.06
C GLY A 207 -16.76 -0.03 -15.72
N VAL A 208 -16.96 1.17 -16.25
CA VAL A 208 -18.18 1.97 -16.01
C VAL A 208 -18.93 2.15 -17.32
N PRO A 209 -20.02 1.41 -17.58
CA PRO A 209 -20.86 1.65 -18.74
C PRO A 209 -21.64 2.96 -18.58
N ASP A 210 -21.98 3.59 -19.70
CA ASP A 210 -22.80 4.81 -19.77
C ASP A 210 -24.29 4.53 -19.53
N ASN A 211 -24.76 3.30 -19.76
CA ASN A 211 -26.13 2.86 -19.50
C ASN A 211 -26.16 1.61 -18.60
N LEU A 212 -26.83 1.70 -17.45
CA LEU A 212 -26.98 0.58 -16.51
C LEU A 212 -27.77 -0.60 -17.09
N SER A 213 -28.72 -0.35 -17.99
CA SER A 213 -29.50 -1.41 -18.63
C SER A 213 -28.66 -2.29 -19.56
N MET A 214 -27.47 -1.85 -19.97
CA MET A 214 -26.51 -2.70 -20.70
C MET A 214 -25.75 -3.64 -19.78
N ALA A 215 -25.56 -3.27 -18.51
CA ALA A 215 -24.91 -4.12 -17.53
C ALA A 215 -25.86 -5.24 -17.06
N ASP A 216 -27.14 -4.90 -16.86
CA ASP A 216 -28.19 -5.84 -16.51
C ASP A 216 -29.55 -5.35 -17.05
N PRO A 217 -30.24 -6.13 -17.91
CA PRO A 217 -31.55 -5.73 -18.45
C PRO A 217 -32.66 -5.63 -17.40
N ASN A 218 -32.47 -6.23 -16.21
CA ASN A 218 -33.40 -6.11 -15.09
C ASN A 218 -33.34 -4.73 -14.41
N ILE A 219 -32.31 -3.92 -14.69
CA ILE A 219 -32.19 -2.55 -14.22
C ILE A 219 -32.78 -1.63 -15.29
N ARG A 220 -33.99 -1.14 -15.08
CA ARG A 220 -34.68 -0.30 -16.06
C ARG A 220 -34.80 1.14 -15.57
N PHE A 221 -34.45 2.07 -16.45
CA PHE A 221 -34.59 3.50 -16.17
C PHE A 221 -36.07 3.86 -15.97
N LEU A 222 -36.38 4.50 -14.84
CA LEU A 222 -37.73 4.92 -14.51
C LEU A 222 -37.93 6.41 -14.80
N ASP A 223 -37.17 7.27 -14.13
CA ASP A 223 -37.26 8.73 -14.30
C ASP A 223 -36.01 9.45 -13.75
N LYS A 224 -35.93 10.77 -13.91
CA LYS A 224 -34.93 11.64 -13.27
C LYS A 224 -35.50 12.25 -12.00
N LEU A 225 -34.71 12.23 -10.92
CA LEU A 225 -35.05 12.96 -9.70
C LEU A 225 -35.02 14.48 -9.97
N PRO A 226 -35.94 15.29 -9.40
CA PRO A 226 -35.95 16.74 -9.58
C PRO A 226 -34.57 17.35 -9.38
N GLN A 227 -34.13 18.20 -10.29
CA GLN A 227 -32.74 18.66 -10.33
C GLN A 227 -32.40 19.57 -9.13
N GLN A 228 -31.13 19.54 -8.71
CA GLN A 228 -30.58 20.52 -7.78
C GLN A 228 -29.65 21.44 -8.55
N THR A 229 -29.86 22.76 -8.44
CA THR A 229 -29.00 23.79 -9.04
C THR A 229 -28.21 24.52 -7.95
N ALA A 230 -26.96 24.88 -8.25
CA ALA A 230 -26.16 25.73 -7.39
C ALA A 230 -25.05 26.44 -8.16
N ASP A 231 -24.76 27.68 -7.82
CA ASP A 231 -23.61 28.41 -8.35
C ASP A 231 -22.31 27.88 -7.74
N ARG A 232 -21.38 27.36 -8.55
CA ARG A 232 -20.07 26.87 -8.06
C ARG A 232 -18.95 27.06 -9.06
N ALA A 233 -17.75 27.38 -8.54
CA ALA A 233 -16.52 27.48 -9.31
C ALA A 233 -16.63 28.41 -10.54
N GLY A 234 -17.38 29.52 -10.39
CA GLY A 234 -17.63 30.47 -11.48
C GLY A 234 -18.74 30.05 -12.47
N ILE A 235 -19.34 28.87 -12.31
CA ILE A 235 -20.47 28.41 -13.12
C ILE A 235 -21.77 28.74 -12.40
N LYS A 236 -22.63 29.52 -13.08
CA LYS A 236 -23.99 29.82 -12.64
C LYS A 236 -24.91 28.63 -12.92
N ASP A 237 -25.85 28.37 -12.01
CA ASP A 237 -26.89 27.34 -12.14
C ASP A 237 -26.36 25.94 -12.50
N ARG A 238 -25.25 25.52 -11.89
CA ARG A 238 -24.71 24.18 -12.13
C ARG A 238 -25.73 23.11 -11.70
N VAL A 239 -26.13 22.27 -12.64
CA VAL A 239 -27.15 21.23 -12.45
C VAL A 239 -26.54 19.93 -11.94
N TYR A 240 -27.12 19.36 -10.89
CA TYR A 240 -26.87 17.99 -10.44
C TYR A 240 -28.09 17.12 -10.75
N SER A 241 -27.87 16.06 -11.52
CA SER A 241 -28.90 15.11 -11.95
C SER A 241 -28.71 13.75 -11.28
N ASN A 242 -29.82 13.12 -10.90
CA ASN A 242 -29.85 11.75 -10.40
C ASN A 242 -30.93 10.98 -11.18
N SER A 243 -30.67 9.71 -11.45
CA SER A 243 -31.60 8.83 -12.16
C SER A 243 -32.19 7.82 -11.20
N ILE A 244 -33.46 7.51 -11.37
CA ILE A 244 -34.23 6.53 -10.64
C ILE A 244 -34.37 5.31 -11.53
N TYR A 245 -34.15 4.12 -10.97
CA TYR A 245 -34.24 2.86 -11.67
C TYR A 245 -35.23 1.95 -10.94
N GLU A 246 -35.97 1.15 -11.71
CA GLU A 246 -36.66 -0.03 -11.19
C GLU A 246 -35.77 -1.25 -11.33
N LEU A 247 -35.86 -2.16 -10.36
CA LEU A 247 -35.16 -3.44 -10.36
C LEU A 247 -36.21 -4.53 -10.56
N LEU A 248 -35.95 -5.44 -11.48
CA LEU A 248 -36.84 -6.57 -11.76
C LEU A 248 -36.24 -7.88 -11.27
N GLU A 249 -37.07 -8.73 -10.67
CA GLU A 249 -36.75 -10.11 -10.35
C GLU A 249 -37.77 -11.00 -11.07
N ASN A 250 -37.32 -11.86 -11.98
CA ASN A 250 -38.18 -12.70 -12.82
C ASN A 250 -39.27 -11.93 -13.61
N GLY A 251 -38.99 -10.69 -14.00
CA GLY A 251 -39.94 -9.82 -14.70
C GLY A 251 -41.01 -9.18 -13.81
N GLN A 252 -40.92 -9.34 -12.49
CA GLN A 252 -41.74 -8.65 -11.50
C GLN A 252 -40.92 -7.58 -10.77
N ARG A 253 -41.58 -6.53 -10.28
CA ARG A 253 -40.98 -5.46 -9.49
C ARG A 253 -40.75 -5.87 -8.04
#